data_AF-A0A7Y4WKJ7-F1
#
_entry.id   AF-A0A7Y4WKJ7-F1
#
_cell.length_a   1.000
_cell.length_b   1.000
_cell.length_c   1.000
_cell.angle_alpha   90.00
_cell.angle_beta   90.00
_cell.angle_gamma   90.00
#
_symmetry.space_group_name_H-M   'P 1'
#
loop_
_entity.id
_entity.type
_entity.pdbx_description
1 polymer ?
#
loop_
_entity_poly.entity_id
_entity_poly.type
_entity_poly.pdbx_seq_one_letter_code
_entity_poly.pdbx_strand_id
1 'polypeptide(L)'
;PARAPDGDRYSGNDDFVRRARGNLYFWYYATLALFRVGGREWERWNTALQATLLPAQDEDGSWRPLDVYSEYAGDDDGERTYSTAMCVLSLEIYYRYFTPLLKVR
;
A
#
# COMPACT_ATOMS: atom_id res chain seq x y z
N PRO A 1 -17.06 -13.60 0.15
CA PRO A 1 -15.92 -13.32 1.06
C PRO A 1 -14.82 -12.56 0.30
N ALA A 2 -14.52 -11.34 0.75
CA ALA A 2 -13.40 -10.58 0.21
C ALA A 2 -12.12 -11.38 0.44
N ARG A 3 -11.44 -11.72 -0.65
CA ARG A 3 -10.25 -12.57 -0.62
C ARG A 3 -9.09 -11.68 -0.18
N ALA A 4 -8.54 -11.95 1.00
CA ALA A 4 -7.30 -11.34 1.44
C ALA A 4 -6.24 -11.44 0.32
N PRO A 5 -5.27 -10.52 0.24
CA PRO A 5 -4.21 -10.54 -0.75
C PRO A 5 -3.18 -11.63 -0.41
N ASP A 6 -3.64 -12.88 -0.29
CA ASP A 6 -2.82 -14.08 -0.17
C ASP A 6 -1.85 -14.20 -1.36
N GLY A 7 -2.26 -13.64 -2.50
CA GLY A 7 -1.45 -13.50 -3.69
C GLY A 7 -0.34 -12.45 -3.60
N ASP A 8 -0.24 -11.68 -2.52
CA ASP A 8 0.81 -10.67 -2.35
C ASP A 8 1.63 -10.87 -1.08
N ARG A 9 1.32 -11.87 -0.25
CA ARG A 9 2.15 -12.18 0.90
C ARG A 9 3.58 -12.50 0.49
N TYR A 10 4.53 -11.94 1.25
CA TYR A 10 5.92 -12.33 1.17
C TYR A 10 6.06 -13.86 1.28
N SER A 11 6.70 -14.46 0.29
CA SER A 11 6.95 -15.91 0.25
C SER A 11 8.43 -16.30 0.16
N GLY A 12 9.31 -15.31 -0.06
CA GLY A 12 10.76 -15.50 -0.15
C GLY A 12 11.51 -14.29 -0.72
N ASN A 13 12.83 -14.28 -0.56
CA ASN A 13 13.69 -13.12 -0.89
C ASN A 13 13.58 -12.64 -2.35
N ASP A 14 13.43 -13.53 -3.33
CA ASP A 14 13.30 -13.12 -4.74
C ASP A 14 12.02 -12.34 -5.02
N ASP A 15 10.91 -12.75 -4.41
CA ASP A 15 9.61 -12.06 -4.54
C ASP A 15 9.66 -10.66 -3.93
N PHE A 16 10.38 -10.51 -2.81
CA PHE A 16 10.55 -9.23 -2.14
C PHE A 16 11.52 -8.29 -2.86
N VAL A 17 12.70 -8.79 -3.25
CA VAL A 17 13.78 -7.96 -3.81
C VAL A 17 13.56 -7.66 -5.29
N ARG A 18 13.11 -8.64 -6.08
CA ARG A 18 13.02 -8.49 -7.55
C ARG A 18 11.63 -8.12 -8.02
N ARG A 19 10.59 -8.53 -7.30
CA ARG A 19 9.18 -8.32 -7.70
C ARG A 19 8.44 -7.34 -6.79
N ALA A 20 9.04 -6.97 -5.66
CA ALA A 20 8.44 -6.11 -4.63
C ALA A 20 7.03 -6.58 -4.19
N ARG A 21 6.82 -7.90 -4.19
CA ARG A 21 5.59 -8.53 -3.75
C ARG A 21 5.51 -8.45 -2.23
N GLY A 22 4.36 -7.99 -1.74
CA GLY A 22 4.10 -7.81 -0.30
C GLY A 22 4.78 -6.60 0.32
N ASN A 23 5.68 -5.93 -0.40
CA ASN A 23 6.52 -4.87 0.12
C ASN A 23 5.74 -3.55 0.22
N LEU A 24 5.07 -3.33 1.34
CA LEU A 24 4.26 -2.14 1.63
C LEU A 24 5.11 -0.85 1.59
N TYR A 25 6.37 -0.94 2.01
CA TYR A 25 7.33 0.16 1.89
C TYR A 25 7.53 0.58 0.43
N PHE A 26 7.80 -0.38 -0.45
CA PHE A 26 7.90 -0.13 -1.88
C PHE A 26 6.58 0.38 -2.46
N TRP A 27 5.44 -0.20 -2.08
CA TRP A 27 4.13 0.20 -2.61
C TRP A 27 3.85 1.67 -2.34
N TYR A 28 4.16 2.17 -1.15
CA TYR A 28 4.02 3.59 -0.84
C TYR A 28 4.90 4.49 -1.74
N TYR A 29 6.19 4.17 -1.88
CA TYR A 29 7.08 5.00 -2.69
C TYR A 29 6.80 4.89 -4.20
N ALA A 30 6.42 3.71 -4.69
CA ALA A 30 5.98 3.51 -6.06
C ALA A 30 4.70 4.32 -6.33
N THR A 31 3.76 4.33 -5.39
CA THR A 31 2.54 5.13 -5.45
C THR A 31 2.85 6.62 -5.53
N LEU A 32 3.76 7.13 -4.68
CA LEU A 32 4.21 8.52 -4.73
C LEU A 32 4.89 8.87 -6.06
N ALA A 33 5.78 8.01 -6.56
CA ALA A 33 6.49 8.24 -7.81
C ALA A 33 5.54 8.24 -9.01
N LEU A 34 4.64 7.26 -9.10
CA LEU A 34 3.68 7.14 -10.20
C LEU A 34 2.63 8.22 -10.15
N PHE A 35 2.20 8.66 -8.97
CA PHE A 35 1.35 9.84 -8.82
C PHE A 35 2.01 11.09 -9.42
N ARG A 36 3.31 11.29 -9.20
CA ARG A 36 4.07 12.40 -9.81
C ARG A 36 4.23 12.28 -11.33
N VAL A 37 4.41 11.06 -11.84
CA VAL A 37 4.45 10.78 -13.29
C VAL A 37 3.09 11.08 -13.94
N GLY A 38 2.00 10.71 -13.25
CA GLY A 38 0.64 10.92 -13.74
C GLY A 38 0.29 10.06 -14.96
N GLY A 39 -0.77 10.46 -15.65
CA GLY A 39 -1.24 9.82 -16.88
C GLY A 39 -1.60 8.35 -16.73
N ARG A 40 -1.40 7.59 -17.81
CA ARG A 40 -1.81 6.18 -17.91
C ARG A 40 -1.15 5.27 -16.87
N GLU A 41 0.11 5.52 -16.53
CA GLU A 41 0.83 4.70 -15.54
C GLU A 41 0.27 4.90 -14.14
N TRP A 42 -0.06 6.15 -13.80
CA TRP A 42 -0.77 6.46 -12.55
C TRP A 42 -2.14 5.79 -12.50
N GLU A 43 -2.96 5.93 -13.55
CA GLU A 43 -4.29 5.34 -13.61
C GLU A 43 -4.23 3.82 -13.43
N ARG A 44 -3.34 3.15 -14.18
CA ARG A 44 -3.13 1.70 -14.08
C ARG A 44 -2.72 1.27 -12.68
N TRP A 45 -1.76 1.97 -12.07
CA TRP A 45 -1.26 1.65 -10.74
C TRP A 45 -2.32 1.88 -9.66
N ASN A 46 -2.95 3.05 -9.66
CA ASN A 46 -3.95 3.43 -8.65
C ASN A 46 -5.16 2.48 -8.68
N THR A 47 -5.64 2.10 -9.87
CA THR A 47 -6.70 1.09 -10.00
C THR A 47 -6.30 -0.25 -9.41
N ALA A 48 -5.08 -0.74 -9.70
CA ALA A 48 -4.59 -2.01 -9.16
C ALA A 48 -4.40 -1.94 -7.64
N LEU A 49 -3.84 -0.85 -7.12
CA LEU A 49 -3.62 -0.63 -5.69
C LEU A 49 -4.96 -0.64 -4.92
N GLN A 50 -5.97 0.08 -5.39
CA GLN A 50 -7.29 0.11 -4.77
C GLN A 50 -7.98 -1.25 -4.81
N ALA A 51 -7.91 -1.95 -5.95
CA ALA A 51 -8.47 -3.30 -6.10
C ALA A 51 -7.79 -4.33 -5.18
N THR A 52 -6.55 -4.06 -4.76
CA THR A 52 -5.79 -4.93 -3.86
C THR A 52 -6.04 -4.58 -2.39
N LEU A 53 -5.94 -3.30 -2.02
CA LEU A 53 -5.98 -2.88 -0.62
C LEU A 53 -7.40 -2.78 -0.06
N LEU A 54 -8.38 -2.29 -0.82
CA LEU A 54 -9.73 -2.05 -0.28
C LEU A 54 -10.43 -3.36 0.15
N PRO A 55 -10.38 -4.46 -0.63
CA PRO A 55 -10.97 -5.73 -0.18
C PRO A 55 -10.17 -6.42 0.92
N ALA A 56 -8.92 -5.99 1.16
CA ALA A 56 -8.02 -6.55 2.15
C ALA A 56 -8.14 -5.92 3.53
N GLN A 57 -8.91 -4.83 3.65
CA GLN A 57 -9.14 -4.14 4.91
C GLN A 57 -10.05 -4.99 5.80
N ASP A 58 -9.62 -5.24 7.05
CA ASP A 58 -10.45 -5.93 8.03
C ASP A 58 -11.56 -4.97 8.56
N GLU A 59 -12.58 -5.51 9.24
CA GLU A 59 -13.75 -4.74 9.71
C GLU A 59 -13.39 -3.61 10.68
N ASP A 60 -12.29 -3.74 11.41
CA ASP A 60 -11.75 -2.73 12.31
C ASP A 60 -10.94 -1.63 11.60
N GLY A 61 -10.81 -1.73 10.28
CA GLY A 61 -10.08 -0.80 9.43
C GLY A 61 -8.58 -1.11 9.29
N SER A 62 -8.06 -2.16 9.94
CA SER A 62 -6.66 -2.56 9.88
C SER A 62 -6.33 -3.37 8.62
N TRP A 63 -5.04 -3.49 8.33
CA TRP A 63 -4.51 -4.47 7.37
C TRP A 63 -3.59 -5.44 8.10
N ARG A 64 -3.72 -6.72 7.75
CA ARG A 64 -2.83 -7.76 8.26
C ARG A 64 -1.39 -7.51 7.78
N PRO A 65 -0.38 -7.95 8.55
CA PRO A 65 1.02 -7.90 8.12
C PRO A 65 1.27 -8.71 6.83
N LEU A 66 2.05 -8.14 5.91
CA LEU A 66 2.27 -8.71 4.57
C LEU A 66 3.76 -8.88 4.19
N ASP A 67 4.69 -8.21 4.88
CA ASP A 67 6.12 -8.28 4.58
C ASP A 67 7.04 -8.33 5.81
N VAL A 68 8.33 -8.49 5.50
CA VAL A 68 9.43 -8.48 6.47
C VAL A 68 9.58 -7.14 7.21
N TYR A 69 9.16 -6.02 6.62
CA TYR A 69 9.21 -4.73 7.31
C TYR A 69 8.12 -4.61 8.37
N SER A 70 6.96 -5.23 8.16
CA SER A 70 5.95 -5.40 9.21
C SER A 70 6.58 -6.13 10.42
N GLU A 71 7.27 -7.25 10.19
CA GLU A 71 7.96 -7.98 11.28
C GLU A 71 9.01 -7.10 11.99
N TYR A 72 9.86 -6.38 11.24
CA TYR A 72 10.83 -5.45 11.82
C TYR A 72 10.19 -4.29 12.60
N ALA A 73 9.00 -3.86 12.20
CA ALA A 73 8.23 -2.83 12.89
C ALA A 73 7.49 -3.35 14.13
N GLY A 74 7.50 -4.68 14.37
CA GLY A 74 6.81 -5.33 15.48
C GLY A 74 5.33 -5.61 15.21
N ASP A 75 4.89 -5.56 13.96
CA ASP A 75 3.54 -5.92 13.58
C ASP A 75 3.34 -7.45 13.68
N ASP A 76 2.19 -7.87 14.20
CA ASP A 76 1.69 -9.24 14.24
C ASP A 76 0.15 -9.29 14.06
N ASP A 77 -0.51 -10.39 14.41
CA ASP A 77 -1.96 -10.50 14.29
C ASP A 77 -2.73 -9.57 15.27
N GLY A 78 -2.09 -9.09 16.35
CA GLY A 78 -2.65 -8.20 17.37
C GLY A 78 -2.15 -6.75 17.29
N GLU A 79 -0.93 -6.51 16.77
CA GLU A 79 -0.38 -5.17 16.52
C GLU A 79 -0.20 -4.95 15.01
N ARG A 80 -0.86 -3.95 14.43
CA ARG A 80 -0.90 -3.77 12.96
C ARG A 80 -0.65 -2.32 12.53
N THR A 81 -0.03 -1.54 13.41
CA THR A 81 0.15 -0.10 13.21
C THR A 81 0.93 0.18 11.92
N TYR A 82 2.04 -0.52 11.68
CA TYR A 82 2.88 -0.25 10.50
C TYR A 82 2.14 -0.58 9.21
N SER A 83 1.58 -1.79 9.11
CA SER A 83 0.92 -2.27 7.90
C SER A 83 -0.29 -1.41 7.58
N THR A 84 -1.08 -1.06 8.59
CA THR A 84 -2.23 -0.16 8.46
C THR A 84 -1.79 1.23 7.99
N ALA A 85 -0.77 1.83 8.64
CA ALA A 85 -0.26 3.14 8.24
C ALA A 85 0.22 3.15 6.78
N MET A 86 0.96 2.13 6.36
CA MET A 86 1.49 2.04 5.00
C MET A 86 0.39 1.89 3.94
N CYS A 87 -0.64 1.08 4.20
CA CYS A 87 -1.80 0.95 3.32
C CYS A 87 -2.56 2.28 3.20
N VAL A 88 -2.84 2.94 4.33
CA VAL A 88 -3.51 4.25 4.36
C VAL A 88 -2.71 5.31 3.61
N LEU A 89 -1.41 5.44 3.90
CA LEU A 89 -0.53 6.42 3.24
C LEU A 89 -0.49 6.23 1.72
N SER A 90 -0.57 4.98 1.25
CA SER A 90 -0.62 4.66 -0.18
C SER A 90 -1.97 5.07 -0.80
N LEU A 91 -3.09 4.77 -0.15
CA LEU A 91 -4.43 5.15 -0.60
C LEU A 91 -4.67 6.68 -0.55
N GLU A 92 -4.00 7.39 0.36
CA GLU A 92 -4.21 8.82 0.57
C GLU A 92 -3.32 9.73 -0.28
N ILE A 93 -2.45 9.17 -1.13
CA ILE A 93 -1.41 9.96 -1.81
C ILE A 93 -1.98 11.18 -2.55
N TYR A 94 -3.08 11.00 -3.27
CA TYR A 94 -3.69 12.06 -4.06
C TYR A 94 -4.51 13.02 -3.19
N TYR A 95 -5.04 12.62 -2.04
CA TYR A 95 -5.69 13.56 -1.13
C TYR A 95 -4.68 14.47 -0.42
N ARG A 96 -3.50 13.94 -0.09
CA ARG A 96 -2.43 14.66 0.61
C ARG A 96 -1.69 15.63 -0.30
N TYR A 97 -1.40 15.21 -1.54
CA TYR A 97 -0.60 16.00 -2.48
C TYR A 97 -1.44 16.74 -3.54
N PHE A 98 -2.74 16.46 -3.66
CA PHE A 98 -3.68 17.24 -4.46
C PHE A 98 -4.65 18.01 -3.55
N THR A 99 -4.12 18.88 -2.71
CA THR A 99 -4.97 19.84 -1.99
C THR A 99 -5.22 21.07 -2.89
N PRO A 100 -6.49 21.48 -3.12
CA PRO A 100 -6.81 22.78 -3.71
C PRO A 100 -6.18 23.97 -2.98
N LEU A 101 -5.73 23.77 -1.73
CA LEU A 101 -5.02 24.76 -0.92
C LEU A 101 -3.62 25.12 -1.43
N LEU A 102 -3.03 24.35 -2.36
CA LEU A 102 -1.80 24.73 -3.05
C LEU A 102 -2.05 25.57 -4.30
N LYS A 103 -3.31 25.82 -4.65
CA LYS A 103 -3.72 26.81 -5.66
C LYS A 103 -4.12 28.12 -4.99
N VAL A 104 -3.30 28.63 -4.08
CA VAL A 104 -3.35 30.07 -3.76
C VAL A 104 -2.68 30.78 -4.94
N ARG A 105 -3.49 31.45 -5.75
CA ARG A 105 -3.01 32.47 -6.68
C ARG A 105 -2.71 33.75 -5.90
#